data_AF-A0A1E5VTG5-F1
#
_entry.id   AF-A0A1E5VTG5-F1
#
_cell.length_a   1.000
_cell.length_b   1.000
_cell.length_c   1.000
_cell.angle_alpha   90.00
_cell.angle_beta   90.00
_cell.angle_gamma   90.00
#
_symmetry.space_group_name_H-M   'P 1'
#
loop_
_entity.id
_entity.type
_entity.pdbx_description
1 polymer ?
#
loop_
_entity_poly.entity_id
_entity_poly.type
_entity_poly.pdbx_seq_one_letter_code
_entity_poly.pdbx_strand_id
1 'polypeptide(L)'
;MMPYPVWPALNTQDSVVADAEVECLGSCPPDIATSEHEEAMPPTAKTKKTKTGPRREKNYTQKEDEVLCSAYLNVSKDAIKCANQSKKTYSKRIHTYFYEHKDFMSTRSVGSMTQRWSTIKREVLRFCGIKNQQDRLNESGKTEDDRFNDALRVFEEVVEHPFNFLHC
;
A
#
# COMPACT_ATOMS: atom_id res chain seq x y z
N MET A 1 17.96 2.23 40.49
CA MET A 1 18.61 1.97 39.19
C MET A 1 18.29 0.53 38.82
N MET A 2 17.37 0.29 37.88
CA MET A 2 16.96 -1.07 37.51
C MET A 2 17.92 -1.62 36.45
N PRO A 3 18.44 -2.85 36.57
CA PRO A 3 19.29 -3.44 35.54
C PRO A 3 18.47 -3.80 34.30
N TYR A 4 18.97 -3.47 33.11
CA TYR A 4 18.34 -3.86 31.85
C TYR A 4 18.53 -5.37 31.59
N PRO A 5 17.53 -6.06 31.02
CA PRO A 5 17.67 -7.47 30.66
C PRO A 5 18.63 -7.65 29.48
N VAL A 6 19.61 -8.54 29.66
CA VAL A 6 20.52 -8.99 28.59
C VAL A 6 19.79 -10.02 27.74
N TRP A 7 19.70 -9.78 26.44
CA TRP A 7 19.15 -10.72 25.47
C TRP A 7 20.22 -11.73 25.04
N PRO A 8 19.91 -13.04 24.94
CA PRO A 8 20.87 -14.04 24.47
C PRO A 8 21.17 -13.87 22.97
N ALA A 9 22.41 -14.16 22.58
CA ALA A 9 22.84 -14.10 21.19
C ALA A 9 22.19 -15.20 20.34
N LEU A 10 21.90 -14.87 19.08
CA LEU A 10 21.36 -15.81 18.09
C LEU A 10 22.44 -16.85 17.73
N ASN A 11 22.26 -18.10 18.19
CA ASN A 11 23.23 -19.15 17.93
C ASN A 11 23.03 -19.76 16.53
N THR A 12 23.91 -19.40 15.60
CA THR A 12 24.07 -20.11 14.32
C THR A 12 25.13 -21.19 14.50
N GLN A 13 24.75 -22.46 14.37
CA GLN A 13 25.68 -23.49 13.88
C GLN A 13 24.96 -24.70 13.29
N ASP A 14 25.73 -25.45 12.50
CA ASP A 14 25.30 -26.21 11.33
C ASP A 14 25.33 -27.73 11.56
N SER A 15 24.78 -28.48 10.59
CA SER A 15 25.14 -29.87 10.25
C SER A 15 24.96 -30.99 11.30
N VAL A 16 24.15 -32.01 10.95
CA VAL A 16 24.69 -33.32 10.51
C VAL A 16 23.66 -34.09 9.65
N VAL A 17 24.19 -34.93 8.76
CA VAL A 17 23.47 -35.69 7.74
C VAL A 17 23.06 -37.10 8.20
N ALA A 18 22.02 -37.66 7.58
CA ALA A 18 21.81 -39.11 7.46
C ALA A 18 21.03 -39.45 6.17
N ASP A 19 21.37 -40.62 5.63
CA ASP A 19 21.16 -41.20 4.31
C ASP A 19 19.76 -41.20 3.61
N ALA A 20 19.87 -41.16 2.27
CA ALA A 20 19.20 -41.97 1.24
C ALA A 20 17.65 -41.90 1.07
N GLU A 21 17.09 -42.00 -0.14
CA GLU A 21 17.59 -42.54 -1.42
C GLU A 21 17.46 -41.54 -2.60
N VAL A 22 18.34 -41.66 -3.60
CA VAL A 22 18.22 -41.00 -4.92
C VAL A 22 18.48 -42.04 -6.01
N GLU A 23 17.41 -42.58 -6.58
CA GLU A 23 17.47 -43.39 -7.81
C GLU A 23 17.49 -42.46 -9.03
N CYS A 24 18.54 -42.57 -9.86
CA CYS A 24 18.71 -41.73 -11.05
C CYS A 24 19.29 -42.54 -12.23
N LEU A 25 18.40 -43.20 -12.97
CA LEU A 25 18.64 -43.93 -14.22
C LEU A 25 17.37 -43.75 -15.08
N GLY A 26 17.36 -43.36 -16.36
CA GLY A 26 18.40 -42.85 -17.26
C GLY A 26 17.79 -42.63 -18.67
N SER A 27 18.40 -41.76 -19.49
CA SER A 27 18.25 -41.67 -20.97
C SER A 27 16.89 -41.26 -21.62
N CYS A 28 16.90 -40.11 -22.31
CA CYS A 28 16.27 -39.94 -23.65
C CYS A 28 17.13 -40.71 -24.70
N PRO A 29 16.71 -41.04 -25.96
CA PRO A 29 15.90 -40.25 -26.93
C PRO A 29 15.00 -41.17 -27.83
N PRO A 30 14.69 -40.95 -29.14
CA PRO A 30 14.77 -39.78 -30.04
C PRO A 30 13.49 -39.47 -30.87
N ASP A 31 13.58 -38.45 -31.73
CA ASP A 31 12.56 -38.00 -32.70
C ASP A 31 12.24 -39.00 -33.83
N ILE A 32 10.98 -39.00 -34.30
CA ILE A 32 10.59 -39.37 -35.68
C ILE A 32 9.48 -38.42 -36.18
N ALA A 33 9.69 -37.80 -37.35
CA ALA A 33 8.67 -37.02 -38.08
C ALA A 33 7.74 -37.95 -38.88
N THR A 34 6.44 -37.68 -39.08
CA THR A 34 5.80 -37.06 -40.28
C THR A 34 4.28 -37.33 -40.21
N SER A 35 3.34 -36.67 -40.91
CA SER A 35 3.35 -35.53 -41.85
C SER A 35 1.97 -34.81 -41.82
N GLU A 36 2.00 -33.54 -42.23
CA GLU A 36 1.01 -32.68 -42.90
C GLU A 36 -0.48 -33.09 -43.10
N HIS A 37 -1.37 -32.09 -42.98
CA HIS A 37 -2.47 -31.93 -43.93
C HIS A 37 -2.78 -30.44 -44.16
N GLU A 38 -2.73 -30.01 -45.41
CA GLU A 38 -3.14 -28.69 -45.89
C GLU A 38 -4.66 -28.68 -46.16
N GLU A 39 -5.36 -27.57 -45.85
CA GLU A 39 -6.26 -26.88 -46.81
C GLU A 39 -6.64 -25.46 -46.32
N ALA A 40 -7.16 -24.60 -47.21
CA ALA A 40 -7.05 -23.15 -47.07
C ALA A 40 -8.38 -22.38 -46.86
N MET A 41 -8.30 -21.32 -46.03
CA MET A 41 -8.98 -20.01 -46.06
C MET A 41 -10.49 -19.87 -46.40
N PRO A 42 -11.21 -18.98 -45.68
CA PRO A 42 -11.25 -17.58 -46.13
C PRO A 42 -11.03 -16.53 -45.00
N PRO A 43 -10.77 -15.25 -45.35
CA PRO A 43 -10.24 -14.27 -44.39
C PRO A 43 -11.33 -13.44 -43.71
N THR A 44 -11.55 -13.62 -42.41
CA THR A 44 -12.41 -12.73 -41.61
C THR A 44 -11.61 -11.59 -40.98
N ALA A 45 -12.13 -10.38 -41.18
CA ALA A 45 -11.57 -9.07 -40.82
C ALA A 45 -10.67 -9.02 -39.57
N LYS A 46 -9.46 -8.46 -39.73
CA LYS A 46 -8.59 -8.07 -38.60
C LYS A 46 -9.25 -6.95 -37.78
N THR A 47 -10.01 -7.31 -36.75
CA THR A 47 -10.45 -6.35 -35.72
C THR A 47 -9.20 -5.69 -35.14
N LYS A 48 -9.03 -4.39 -35.40
CA LYS A 48 -7.96 -3.60 -34.80
C LYS A 48 -8.18 -3.57 -33.29
N LYS A 49 -7.54 -4.48 -32.56
CA LYS A 49 -7.32 -4.33 -31.11
C LYS A 49 -6.45 -3.09 -30.94
N THR A 50 -7.09 -1.94 -30.81
CA THR A 50 -6.46 -0.72 -30.32
C THR A 50 -5.92 -1.04 -28.92
N LYS A 51 -4.62 -1.35 -28.85
CA LYS A 51 -3.89 -1.41 -27.59
C LYS A 51 -3.86 0.02 -27.05
N THR A 52 -4.92 0.43 -26.36
CA THR A 52 -4.88 1.60 -25.48
C THR A 52 -3.72 1.37 -24.53
N GLY A 53 -2.69 2.21 -24.64
CA GLY A 53 -1.57 2.20 -23.69
C GLY A 53 -2.08 2.35 -22.25
N PRO A 54 -1.27 2.00 -21.24
CA PRO A 54 -1.69 1.99 -19.84
C PRO A 54 -2.34 3.33 -19.47
N ARG A 55 -3.67 3.32 -19.35
CA ARG A 55 -4.45 4.54 -19.14
C ARG A 55 -4.23 4.95 -17.69
N ARG A 56 -3.42 5.99 -17.49
CA ARG A 56 -3.12 6.54 -16.16
C ARG A 56 -4.42 6.75 -15.39
N GLU A 57 -4.53 6.11 -14.22
CA GLU A 57 -5.67 6.35 -13.31
C GLU A 57 -5.74 7.86 -12.99
N LYS A 58 -6.95 8.39 -12.82
CA LYS A 58 -7.13 9.79 -12.38
C LYS A 58 -6.45 10.00 -11.02
N ASN A 59 -5.96 11.20 -10.73
CA ASN A 59 -5.50 11.52 -9.37
C ASN A 59 -6.65 11.33 -8.35
N TYR A 60 -6.30 11.13 -7.09
CA TYR A 60 -7.27 11.10 -5.99
C TYR A 60 -7.85 12.49 -5.75
N THR A 61 -9.14 12.56 -5.44
CA THR A 61 -9.82 13.81 -5.07
C THR A 61 -9.89 13.95 -3.54
N GLN A 62 -10.17 15.17 -3.06
CA GLN A 62 -10.36 15.44 -1.63
C GLN A 62 -11.44 14.55 -1.01
N LYS A 63 -12.60 14.43 -1.68
CA LYS A 63 -13.70 13.51 -1.27
C LYS A 63 -13.26 12.04 -1.25
N GLU A 64 -12.44 11.59 -2.20
CA GLU A 64 -11.90 10.23 -2.15
C GLU A 64 -11.00 10.02 -0.92
N ASP A 65 -10.19 11.00 -0.56
CA ASP A 65 -9.35 10.92 0.64
C ASP A 65 -10.17 10.99 1.94
N GLU A 66 -11.18 11.86 2.05
CA GLU A 66 -12.06 11.99 3.24
C GLU A 66 -12.77 10.67 3.57
N VAL A 67 -13.35 10.01 2.56
CA VAL A 67 -13.99 8.69 2.72
C VAL A 67 -12.93 7.60 3.01
N LEU A 68 -11.72 7.71 2.45
CA LEU A 68 -10.62 6.78 2.72
C LEU A 68 -10.12 6.90 4.17
N CYS A 69 -9.88 8.10 4.68
CA CYS A 69 -9.53 8.36 6.08
C CYS A 69 -10.63 7.83 7.01
N SER A 70 -11.89 8.12 6.70
CA SER A 70 -13.04 7.59 7.43
C SER A 70 -13.07 6.06 7.47
N ALA A 71 -12.80 5.40 6.34
CA ALA A 71 -12.73 3.93 6.26
C ALA A 71 -11.59 3.35 7.13
N TYR A 72 -10.39 3.92 7.05
CA TYR A 72 -9.25 3.48 7.85
C TYR A 72 -9.48 3.72 9.35
N LEU A 73 -10.04 4.86 9.75
CA LEU A 73 -10.32 5.19 11.14
C LEU A 73 -11.38 4.25 11.75
N ASN A 74 -12.47 3.97 11.03
CA ASN A 74 -13.53 3.10 11.55
C ASN A 74 -13.09 1.62 11.60
N VAL A 75 -12.41 1.11 10.56
CA VAL A 75 -11.92 -0.29 10.58
C VAL A 75 -10.77 -0.48 11.59
N SER A 76 -9.98 0.56 11.89
CA SER A 76 -8.95 0.51 12.97
C SER A 76 -9.56 0.45 14.38
N LYS A 77 -10.73 1.07 14.59
CA LYS A 77 -11.41 1.12 15.90
C LYS A 77 -12.23 -0.14 16.22
N ASP A 78 -12.49 -1.00 15.22
CA ASP A 78 -13.25 -2.23 15.39
C ASP A 78 -12.43 -3.31 16.14
N ALA A 79 -12.49 -3.25 17.48
CA ALA A 79 -11.74 -4.13 18.38
C ALA A 79 -12.06 -5.63 18.16
N ILE A 80 -13.32 -5.96 17.82
CA ILE A 80 -13.77 -7.33 17.53
C ILE A 80 -13.02 -7.89 16.31
N LYS A 81 -12.76 -7.03 15.32
CA LYS A 81 -12.12 -7.41 14.05
C LYS A 81 -10.60 -7.22 14.03
N CYS A 82 -10.03 -6.59 15.05
CA CYS A 82 -8.62 -6.21 15.10
C CYS A 82 -7.68 -7.38 15.45
N ALA A 83 -8.08 -8.26 16.37
CA ALA A 83 -7.27 -9.41 16.77
C ALA A 83 -7.03 -10.39 15.60
N ASN A 84 -5.76 -10.68 15.31
CA ASN A 84 -5.29 -11.70 14.38
C ASN A 84 -5.83 -11.64 12.93
N GLN A 85 -6.20 -10.46 12.41
CA GLN A 85 -6.58 -10.31 11.01
C GLN A 85 -5.37 -10.23 10.05
N SER A 86 -5.45 -10.91 8.90
CA SER A 86 -4.46 -10.75 7.84
C SER A 86 -4.54 -9.35 7.20
N LYS A 87 -3.40 -8.81 6.71
CA LYS A 87 -3.35 -7.55 5.95
C LYS A 87 -4.33 -7.54 4.76
N LYS A 88 -4.51 -8.69 4.09
CA LYS A 88 -5.46 -8.87 2.97
C LYS A 88 -6.92 -8.73 3.44
N THR A 89 -7.26 -9.25 4.61
CA THR A 89 -8.60 -9.12 5.21
C THR A 89 -8.86 -7.67 5.63
N TYR A 90 -7.87 -7.02 6.24
CA TYR A 90 -7.95 -5.62 6.66
C TYR A 90 -8.19 -4.67 5.47
N SER A 91 -7.33 -4.72 4.45
CA SER A 91 -7.49 -3.89 3.24
C SER A 91 -8.80 -4.16 2.48
N LYS A 92 -9.34 -5.38 2.53
CA LYS A 92 -10.68 -5.70 2.00
C LYS A 92 -11.79 -4.98 2.76
N ARG A 93 -11.77 -5.01 4.10
CA ARG A 93 -12.78 -4.33 4.94
C ARG A 93 -12.81 -2.82 4.69
N ILE A 94 -11.66 -2.20 4.54
CA ILE A 94 -11.51 -0.79 4.15
C ILE A 94 -12.10 -0.52 2.76
N HIS A 95 -11.84 -1.40 1.79
CA HIS A 95 -12.39 -1.29 0.43
C HIS A 95 -13.93 -1.40 0.44
N THR A 96 -14.48 -2.38 1.15
CA THR A 96 -15.93 -2.52 1.38
C THR A 96 -16.53 -1.25 1.99
N TYR A 97 -15.99 -0.78 3.13
CA TYR A 97 -16.47 0.43 3.79
C TYR A 97 -16.45 1.65 2.84
N PHE A 98 -15.35 1.87 2.11
CA PHE A 98 -15.23 2.97 1.17
C PHE A 98 -16.30 2.92 0.07
N TYR A 99 -16.60 1.74 -0.46
CA TYR A 99 -17.62 1.58 -1.50
C TYR A 99 -19.06 1.69 -0.98
N GLU A 100 -19.30 1.38 0.29
CA GLU A 100 -20.58 1.58 0.99
C GLU A 100 -20.86 3.05 1.32
N HIS A 101 -19.82 3.85 1.62
CA HIS A 101 -19.96 5.22 2.15
C HIS A 101 -19.63 6.35 1.16
N LYS A 102 -19.19 6.04 -0.06
CA LYS A 102 -18.90 7.07 -1.09
C LYS A 102 -20.18 7.61 -1.76
N ASP A 103 -20.24 8.93 -1.95
CA ASP A 103 -21.28 9.61 -2.74
C ASP A 103 -20.89 9.77 -4.24
N PHE A 104 -19.66 9.43 -4.60
CA PHE A 104 -19.09 9.65 -5.93
C PHE A 104 -18.84 8.36 -6.74
N MET A 105 -18.59 8.53 -8.05
CA MET A 105 -18.14 7.46 -8.94
C MET A 105 -16.64 7.21 -8.76
N SER A 106 -16.27 5.97 -8.42
CA SER A 106 -14.87 5.58 -8.20
C SER A 106 -14.63 4.12 -8.57
N THR A 107 -13.49 3.85 -9.18
CA THR A 107 -13.08 2.53 -9.69
C THR A 107 -11.72 2.09 -9.13
N ARG A 108 -11.40 2.49 -7.89
CA ARG A 108 -10.10 2.23 -7.26
C ARG A 108 -9.95 0.76 -6.88
N SER A 109 -8.79 0.21 -7.19
CA SER A 109 -8.36 -1.08 -6.65
C SER A 109 -7.96 -0.96 -5.19
N VAL A 110 -8.04 -2.07 -4.45
CA VAL A 110 -7.55 -2.20 -3.06
C VAL A 110 -6.08 -1.76 -2.95
N GLY A 111 -5.27 -2.06 -3.96
CA GLY A 111 -3.86 -1.64 -4.03
C GLY A 111 -3.69 -0.13 -4.16
N SER A 112 -4.43 0.50 -5.10
CA SER A 112 -4.44 1.96 -5.30
C SER A 112 -4.80 2.70 -4.00
N MET A 113 -5.87 2.24 -3.31
CA MET A 113 -6.29 2.81 -2.02
C MET A 113 -5.27 2.60 -0.90
N THR A 114 -4.67 1.41 -0.81
CA THR A 114 -3.65 1.12 0.21
C THR A 114 -2.40 1.99 0.02
N GLN A 115 -2.00 2.23 -1.23
CA GLN A 115 -0.90 3.14 -1.56
C GLN A 115 -1.25 4.60 -1.26
N ARG A 116 -2.46 5.06 -1.63
CA ARG A 116 -2.91 6.42 -1.32
C ARG A 116 -2.92 6.69 0.18
N TRP A 117 -3.49 5.78 0.98
CA TRP A 117 -3.47 5.88 2.44
C TRP A 117 -2.06 5.91 3.01
N SER A 118 -1.14 5.13 2.45
CA SER A 118 0.26 5.11 2.91
C SER A 118 0.95 6.47 2.67
N THR A 119 0.58 7.18 1.60
CA THR A 119 0.99 8.57 1.37
C THR A 119 0.31 9.53 2.35
N ILE A 120 -1.03 9.53 2.46
CA ILE A 120 -1.77 10.41 3.40
C ILE A 120 -1.19 10.30 4.81
N LYS A 121 -1.12 9.06 5.33
CA LYS A 121 -0.61 8.77 6.67
C LYS A 121 0.82 9.27 6.88
N ARG A 122 1.70 9.16 5.88
CA ARG A 122 3.07 9.65 5.98
C ARG A 122 3.11 11.17 6.09
N GLU A 123 2.40 11.88 5.21
CA GLU A 123 2.40 13.35 5.20
C GLU A 123 1.74 13.91 6.47
N VAL A 124 0.58 13.37 6.86
CA VAL A 124 -0.13 13.75 8.09
C VAL A 124 0.74 13.52 9.33
N LEU A 125 1.36 12.34 9.49
CA LEU A 125 2.24 12.08 10.64
C LEU A 125 3.47 13.00 10.67
N ARG A 126 4.01 13.36 9.51
CA ARG A 126 5.14 14.31 9.40
C ARG A 126 4.71 15.71 9.82
N PHE A 127 3.55 16.18 9.35
CA PHE A 127 2.96 17.45 9.77
C PHE A 127 2.65 17.47 11.27
N CYS A 128 2.03 16.42 11.82
CA CYS A 128 1.82 16.29 13.27
C CYS A 128 3.13 16.38 14.06
N GLY A 129 4.22 15.80 13.56
CA GLY A 129 5.55 15.94 14.17
C GLY A 129 6.03 17.39 14.26
N ILE A 130 5.86 18.15 13.18
CA ILE A 130 6.20 19.58 13.10
C ILE A 130 5.26 20.44 13.95
N LYS A 131 3.93 20.24 13.87
CA LYS A 131 2.94 20.96 14.71
C LYS A 131 3.19 20.73 16.20
N ASN A 132 3.47 19.49 16.60
CA ASN A 132 3.86 19.16 17.97
C ASN A 132 5.19 19.84 18.40
N GLN A 133 6.09 20.16 17.46
CA GLN A 133 7.29 20.93 17.76
C GLN A 133 6.97 22.42 17.96
N GLN A 134 6.14 23.02 17.11
CA GLN A 134 5.67 24.40 17.29
C GLN A 134 4.89 24.57 18.59
N ASP A 135 4.00 23.64 18.92
CA ASP A 135 3.25 23.64 20.19
C ASP A 135 4.20 23.62 21.41
N ARG A 136 5.31 22.87 21.34
CA ARG A 136 6.31 22.80 22.42
C ARG A 136 7.13 24.07 22.60
N LEU A 137 7.25 24.94 21.59
CA LEU A 137 7.94 26.23 21.74
C LEU A 137 7.23 27.15 22.74
N ASN A 138 5.90 26.99 22.90
CA ASN A 138 5.08 27.70 23.88
C ASN A 138 5.30 29.22 23.92
N GLU A 139 5.54 29.83 22.76
CA GLU A 139 5.78 31.25 22.62
C GLU A 139 4.59 32.08 23.15
N SER A 140 4.87 32.97 24.10
CA SER A 140 3.86 33.84 24.71
C SER A 140 3.28 34.78 23.67
N GLY A 141 1.95 34.80 23.54
CA GLY A 141 1.23 35.68 22.61
C GLY A 141 0.82 35.03 21.28
N LYS A 142 1.27 33.81 20.95
CA LYS A 142 0.78 33.06 19.79
C LYS A 142 -0.45 32.21 20.13
N THR A 143 -1.51 32.40 19.33
CA THR A 143 -2.72 31.57 19.31
C THR A 143 -2.44 30.17 18.76
N GLU A 144 -3.43 29.27 18.78
CA GLU A 144 -3.29 27.96 18.10
C GLU A 144 -3.22 28.11 16.57
N ASP A 145 -4.00 29.04 16.00
CA ASP A 145 -3.96 29.34 14.56
C ASP A 145 -2.59 29.86 14.12
N ASP A 146 -1.93 30.72 14.92
CA ASP A 146 -0.57 31.20 14.63
C ASP A 146 0.42 30.01 14.58
N ARG A 147 0.37 29.12 15.58
CA ARG A 147 1.22 27.91 15.65
C ARG A 147 0.94 26.95 14.50
N PHE A 148 -0.31 26.85 14.06
CA PHE A 148 -0.71 26.04 12.92
C PHE A 148 -0.16 26.60 11.61
N ASN A 149 -0.25 27.91 11.40
CA ASN A 149 0.32 28.59 10.24
C ASN A 149 1.87 28.54 10.23
N ASP A 150 2.52 28.70 11.38
CA ASP A 150 3.97 28.47 11.52
C ASP A 150 4.34 27.02 11.19
N ALA A 151 3.55 26.03 11.62
CA ALA A 151 3.76 24.62 11.29
C ALA A 151 3.60 24.33 9.79
N LEU A 152 2.67 25.00 9.10
CA LEU A 152 2.53 24.91 7.63
C LEU A 152 3.76 25.48 6.91
N ARG A 153 4.24 26.67 7.33
CA ARG A 153 5.46 27.27 6.76
C ARG A 153 6.68 26.35 6.94
N VAL A 154 6.91 25.87 8.16
CA VAL A 154 8.03 24.96 8.47
C VAL A 154 7.88 23.60 7.77
N PHE A 155 6.66 23.12 7.53
CA PHE A 155 6.44 21.93 6.70
C PHE A 155 6.90 22.16 5.27
N GLU A 156 6.50 23.27 4.64
CA GLU A 156 6.89 23.57 3.26
C GLU A 156 8.41 23.77 3.11
N GLU A 157 9.05 24.43 4.08
CA GLU A 157 10.51 24.57 4.16
C GLU A 157 11.26 23.23 4.30
N VAL A 158 10.72 22.26 5.07
CA VAL A 158 11.39 20.98 5.38
C VAL A 158 11.05 19.84 4.41
N VAL A 159 9.91 19.95 3.72
CA VAL A 159 9.37 18.90 2.83
C VAL A 159 9.41 19.30 1.36
N GLU A 160 9.77 20.55 1.06
CA GLU A 160 9.90 21.11 -0.30
C GLU A 160 8.58 21.12 -1.10
N HIS A 161 7.45 20.99 -0.41
CA HIS A 161 6.11 21.17 -0.98
C HIS A 161 5.08 21.55 0.11
N PRO A 162 4.00 22.26 -0.24
CA PRO A 162 2.95 22.61 0.73
C PRO A 162 2.24 21.36 1.27
N PHE A 163 1.63 21.49 2.45
CA PHE A 163 0.81 20.44 3.05
C PHE A 163 -0.58 20.40 2.40
N ASN A 164 -0.86 19.31 1.68
CA ASN A 164 -2.07 19.16 0.84
C ASN A 164 -3.15 18.26 1.47
N PHE A 165 -3.06 17.95 2.77
CA PHE A 165 -3.92 16.97 3.45
C PHE A 165 -4.67 17.55 4.66
N LEU A 166 -5.10 18.81 4.56
CA LEU A 166 -5.90 19.50 5.59
C LEU A 166 -7.29 18.87 5.83
N HIS A 167 -7.74 18.03 4.90
CA HIS A 167 -9.00 17.28 4.92
C HIS A 167 -8.90 15.86 5.48
N CYS A 168 -7.73 15.44 5.99
CA CYS A 168 -7.41 14.04 6.32
C CYS A 168 -7.22 13.76 7.82
#